data_AF-A0A9P0FK91-F1
#
_entry.id   AF-A0A9P0FK91-F1
#
_cell.length_a   1.000
_cell.length_b   1.000
_cell.length_c   1.000
_cell.angle_alpha   90.00
_cell.angle_beta   90.00
_cell.angle_gamma   90.00
#
_symmetry.space_group_name_H-M   'P 1'
#
loop_
_entity.id
_entity.type
_entity.pdbx_description
1 polymer ?
#
loop_
_entity_poly.entity_id
_entity_poly.type
_entity_poly.pdbx_seq_one_letter_code
_entity_poly.pdbx_strand_id
1 'polypeptide(L)'
;MLVNYIVKTYAPVWFVIKRYQSVKYGPKHIFKVVQTTRYLPDDIKKIIDPVIQRSAFFCHPENMLLAMIVDEREHIRELGYRRVLRAKTEIPKGKSVRNFVTPLINFDATDYTE
;
A
#
# COMPACT_ATOMS: atom_id res chain seq x y z
N MET A 1 -8.98 -24.02 -6.97
CA MET A 1 -8.30 -23.08 -6.05
C MET A 1 -7.31 -22.17 -6.79
N LEU A 2 -6.30 -22.74 -7.46
CA LEU A 2 -5.27 -21.97 -8.18
C LEU A 2 -5.81 -21.14 -9.34
N VAL A 3 -6.64 -21.73 -10.21
CA VAL A 3 -7.23 -21.01 -11.36
C VAL A 3 -8.04 -19.79 -10.91
N ASN A 4 -8.85 -19.94 -9.85
CA ASN A 4 -9.61 -18.83 -9.29
C ASN A 4 -8.69 -17.72 -8.77
N TYR A 5 -7.60 -18.06 -8.08
CA TYR A 5 -6.61 -17.08 -7.64
C TYR A 5 -5.96 -16.35 -8.82
N ILE A 6 -5.57 -17.08 -9.87
CA ILE A 6 -4.95 -16.48 -11.05
C ILE A 6 -5.91 -15.51 -11.73
N VAL A 7 -7.15 -15.94 -11.97
CA VAL A 7 -8.16 -15.16 -12.71
C VAL A 7 -8.68 -13.97 -11.91
N LYS A 8 -8.91 -14.13 -10.60
CA LYS A 8 -9.54 -13.09 -9.77
C LYS A 8 -8.56 -12.16 -9.07
N THR A 9 -7.34 -12.62 -8.80
CA THR A 9 -6.36 -11.88 -8.00
C THR A 9 -5.14 -11.53 -8.84
N TYR A 10 -4.39 -12.53 -9.31
CA TYR A 10 -3.08 -12.30 -9.94
C TYR A 10 -3.18 -11.51 -11.25
N ALA A 11 -3.97 -11.97 -12.22
CA ALA A 11 -4.04 -11.33 -13.53
C ALA A 11 -4.57 -9.89 -13.43
N PRO A 12 -5.70 -9.59 -12.75
CA PRO A 12 -6.18 -8.21 -12.62
C PRO A 12 -5.17 -7.27 -11.94
N VAL A 13 -4.54 -7.72 -10.83
CA VAL A 13 -3.51 -6.92 -10.15
C VAL A 13 -2.32 -6.67 -11.07
N TRP A 14 -1.84 -7.70 -11.76
CA TRP A 14 -0.69 -7.59 -12.66
C TRP A 14 -0.95 -6.54 -13.76
N PHE A 15 -2.13 -6.57 -14.38
CA PHE A 15 -2.52 -5.56 -15.38
C PHE A 15 -2.58 -4.15 -14.78
N VAL A 16 -3.11 -3.99 -13.57
CA VAL A 16 -3.17 -2.69 -12.88
C VAL A 16 -1.77 -2.15 -12.59
N ILE A 17 -0.83 -3.00 -12.14
CA ILE A 17 0.57 -2.62 -11.92
C ILE A 17 1.23 -2.20 -13.24
N LYS A 18 1.04 -2.96 -14.32
CA LYS A 18 1.61 -2.64 -15.63
C LYS A 18 1.06 -1.34 -16.22
N ARG A 19 -0.24 -1.10 -16.06
CA ARG A 19 -0.89 0.14 -16.51
C ARG A 19 -0.42 1.35 -15.70
N TYR A 20 -0.26 1.20 -14.39
CA TYR A 20 0.10 2.29 -13.47
C TYR A 20 1.45 2.03 -12.78
N GLN A 21 2.52 2.06 -13.56
CA GLN A 21 3.87 1.70 -13.12
C GLN A 21 4.55 2.70 -12.16
N SER A 22 4.01 3.92 -12.02
CA SER A 22 4.64 4.95 -11.20
C SER A 22 4.54 4.61 -9.71
N VAL A 23 5.60 4.93 -8.94
CA VAL A 23 5.67 4.72 -7.49
C VAL A 23 4.51 5.36 -6.71
N LYS A 24 3.92 6.43 -7.25
CA LYS A 24 2.75 7.11 -6.66
C LYS A 24 1.50 6.22 -6.55
N TYR A 25 1.45 5.12 -7.29
CA TYR A 25 0.38 4.11 -7.21
C TYR A 25 0.76 2.90 -6.34
N GLY A 26 1.99 2.84 -5.81
CA GLY A 26 2.50 1.71 -5.03
C GLY A 26 1.55 1.27 -3.89
N PRO A 27 1.18 2.17 -2.96
CA PRO A 27 0.20 1.86 -1.92
C PRO A 27 -1.13 1.30 -2.46
N LYS A 28 -1.63 1.88 -3.54
CA LYS A 28 -2.89 1.46 -4.18
C LYS A 28 -2.79 0.05 -4.76
N HIS A 29 -1.62 -0.33 -5.27
CA HIS A 29 -1.36 -1.70 -5.76
C HIS A 29 -1.38 -2.71 -4.65
N ILE A 30 -0.70 -2.43 -3.53
CA ILE A 30 -0.71 -3.32 -2.36
C ILE A 30 -2.13 -3.44 -1.82
N PHE A 31 -2.85 -2.33 -1.68
CA PHE A 31 -4.24 -2.34 -1.27
C PHE A 31 -5.12 -3.16 -2.22
N LYS A 32 -4.91 -3.05 -3.54
CA LYS A 32 -5.65 -3.85 -4.53
C LYS A 32 -5.39 -5.34 -4.36
N VAL A 33 -4.15 -5.75 -4.04
CA VAL A 33 -3.83 -7.15 -3.72
C VAL A 33 -4.61 -7.59 -2.49
N VAL A 34 -4.54 -6.82 -1.39
CA VAL A 34 -5.27 -7.12 -0.15
C VAL A 34 -6.77 -7.24 -0.40
N GLN A 35 -7.39 -6.30 -1.11
CA GLN A 35 -8.81 -6.37 -1.46
C GLN A 35 -9.15 -7.62 -2.27
N THR A 36 -8.32 -7.96 -3.25
CA THR A 36 -8.56 -9.12 -4.13
C THR A 36 -8.23 -10.45 -3.47
N THR A 37 -7.62 -10.50 -2.28
CA THR A 37 -7.40 -11.75 -1.54
C THR A 37 -8.43 -11.98 -0.43
N ARG A 38 -9.26 -11.00 -0.09
CA ARG A 38 -10.28 -11.10 0.99
C ARG A 38 -11.27 -12.24 0.82
N TYR A 39 -11.62 -12.60 -0.41
CA TYR A 39 -12.57 -13.68 -0.68
C TYR A 39 -12.00 -15.08 -0.41
N LEU A 40 -10.68 -15.20 -0.24
CA LEU A 40 -10.04 -16.50 -0.03
C LEU A 40 -10.36 -17.03 1.38
N PRO A 41 -10.41 -18.36 1.55
CA PRO A 41 -10.57 -18.94 2.87
C PRO A 41 -9.31 -18.73 3.74
N ASP A 42 -9.48 -18.76 5.05
CA ASP A 42 -8.47 -18.29 6.01
C ASP A 42 -7.21 -19.15 6.07
N ASP A 43 -7.34 -20.44 5.74
CA ASP A 43 -6.21 -21.36 5.56
C ASP A 43 -5.25 -20.89 4.46
N ILE A 44 -5.80 -20.37 3.36
CA ILE A 44 -5.02 -19.83 2.24
C ILE A 44 -4.47 -18.44 2.56
N LYS A 45 -5.25 -17.59 3.24
CA LYS A 45 -4.78 -16.27 3.69
C LYS A 45 -3.56 -16.36 4.59
N LYS A 46 -3.50 -17.35 5.50
CA LYS A 46 -2.31 -17.62 6.33
C LYS A 46 -1.02 -17.83 5.54
N ILE A 47 -1.11 -18.28 4.29
CA ILE A 47 0.04 -18.47 3.39
C ILE A 47 0.34 -17.19 2.60
N ILE A 48 -0.69 -16.50 2.13
CA ILE A 48 -0.57 -15.36 1.22
C ILE A 48 -0.27 -14.04 1.97
N ASP A 49 -0.87 -13.80 3.11
CA ASP A 49 -0.71 -12.55 3.86
C ASP A 49 0.75 -12.30 4.24
N PRO A 50 1.54 -13.28 4.71
CA PRO A 50 2.98 -13.11 4.89
C PRO A 50 3.73 -12.75 3.60
N VAL A 51 3.27 -13.23 2.44
CA VAL A 51 3.87 -12.89 1.14
C VAL A 51 3.58 -11.43 0.80
N ILE A 52 2.34 -10.97 0.95
CA ILE A 52 1.94 -9.58 0.74
C ILE A 52 2.70 -8.66 1.71
N GLN A 53 2.78 -9.06 2.98
CA GLN A 53 3.48 -8.33 4.03
C GLN A 53 4.95 -8.12 3.69
N ARG A 54 5.65 -9.12 3.11
CA ARG A 54 7.05 -8.96 2.66
C ARG A 54 7.20 -7.97 1.49
N SER A 55 6.15 -7.75 0.72
CA SER A 55 6.13 -6.79 -0.40
C SER A 55 5.64 -5.40 -0.01
N ALA A 56 5.31 -5.16 1.27
CA ALA A 56 4.69 -3.91 1.73
C ALA A 56 5.63 -2.69 1.80
N PHE A 57 6.84 -2.74 1.20
CA PHE A 57 7.75 -1.58 1.12
C PHE A 57 7.10 -0.36 0.44
N PHE A 58 6.14 -0.58 -0.45
CA PHE A 58 5.38 0.51 -1.05
C PHE A 58 4.44 1.22 -0.08
N CYS A 59 4.13 0.63 1.08
CA CYS A 59 3.30 1.22 2.13
C CYS A 59 4.12 2.02 3.16
N HIS A 60 5.40 2.33 2.86
CA HIS A 60 6.16 3.24 3.71
C HIS A 60 5.49 4.62 3.80
N PRO A 61 5.61 5.33 4.94
CA PRO A 61 4.96 6.62 5.15
C PRO A 61 5.20 7.62 4.02
N GLU A 62 6.41 7.67 3.46
CA GLU A 62 6.77 8.57 2.37
C GLU A 62 6.04 8.23 1.06
N ASN A 63 5.91 6.94 0.74
CA ASN A 63 5.19 6.46 -0.44
C ASN A 63 3.68 6.64 -0.28
N MET A 64 3.16 6.45 0.95
CA MET A 64 1.78 6.74 1.30
C MET A 64 1.47 8.22 1.10
N LEU A 65 2.31 9.12 1.62
CA LEU A 65 2.16 10.55 1.43
C LEU A 65 2.25 10.96 -0.05
N LEU A 66 3.19 10.37 -0.80
CA LEU A 66 3.30 10.58 -2.24
C LEU A 66 2.02 10.17 -2.98
N ALA A 67 1.43 9.04 -2.62
CA ALA A 67 0.16 8.59 -3.19
C ALA A 67 -1.02 9.50 -2.81
N MET A 68 -1.01 10.06 -1.59
CA MET A 68 -2.06 10.98 -1.12
C MET A 68 -2.03 12.32 -1.85
N ILE A 69 -0.86 12.94 -2.04
CA ILE A 69 -0.77 14.28 -2.66
C ILE A 69 -1.19 14.31 -4.13
N VAL A 70 -1.10 13.16 -4.83
CA VAL A 70 -1.56 13.00 -6.23
C VAL A 70 -2.90 12.28 -6.34
N ASP A 71 -3.62 12.07 -5.22
CA ASP A 71 -4.89 11.37 -5.25
C ASP A 71 -5.95 12.14 -6.05
N GLU A 72 -6.91 11.44 -6.64
CA GLU A 72 -7.99 12.07 -7.38
C GLU A 72 -8.99 12.77 -6.45
N ARG A 73 -9.11 12.30 -5.21
CA ARG A 73 -10.01 12.85 -4.19
C ARG A 73 -9.37 14.05 -3.51
N GLU A 74 -10.05 15.20 -3.55
CA GLU A 74 -9.54 16.46 -3.03
C GLU A 74 -9.21 16.41 -1.53
N HIS A 75 -10.10 15.87 -0.71
CA HIS A 75 -9.89 15.74 0.74
C HIS A 75 -8.66 14.88 1.11
N ILE A 76 -8.33 13.87 0.29
CA ILE A 76 -7.12 13.04 0.49
C ILE A 76 -5.87 13.81 0.11
N ARG A 77 -5.91 14.57 -1.00
CA ARG A 77 -4.79 15.46 -1.38
C ARG A 77 -4.50 16.47 -0.27
N GLU A 78 -5.52 17.17 0.20
CA GLU A 78 -5.39 18.15 1.28
C GLU A 78 -4.79 17.52 2.54
N LEU A 79 -5.28 16.34 2.93
CA LEU A 79 -4.72 15.58 4.05
C LEU A 79 -3.24 15.23 3.83
N GLY A 80 -2.87 14.78 2.62
CA GLY A 80 -1.49 14.52 2.22
C GLY A 80 -0.60 15.75 2.36
N TYR A 81 -1.03 16.90 1.82
CA TYR A 81 -0.31 18.17 1.93
C TYR A 81 -0.10 18.58 3.39
N ARG A 82 -1.16 18.52 4.22
CA ARG A 82 -1.08 18.86 5.64
C ARG A 82 -0.09 17.97 6.39
N ARG A 83 -0.08 16.66 6.11
CA ARG A 83 0.87 15.71 6.73
C ARG A 83 2.31 15.99 6.30
N VAL A 84 2.55 16.32 5.03
CA VAL A 84 3.88 16.71 4.53
C VAL A 84 4.37 18.00 5.19
N LEU A 85 3.51 19.02 5.29
CA LEU A 85 3.87 20.29 5.94
C LEU A 85 4.21 20.07 7.42
N ARG A 86 3.43 19.28 8.14
CA ARG A 86 3.71 18.91 9.53
C ARG A 86 5.04 18.17 9.67
N ALA A 87 5.29 17.16 8.84
CA ALA A 87 6.53 16.40 8.86
C ALA A 87 7.77 17.28 8.60
N LYS A 88 7.65 18.31 7.75
CA LYS A 88 8.73 19.29 7.52
C LYS A 88 9.05 20.16 8.75
N THR A 89 8.04 20.46 9.57
CA THR A 89 8.23 21.28 10.79
C THR A 89 8.78 20.49 11.97
N GLU A 90 8.69 19.16 11.93
CA GLU A 90 9.23 18.30 12.97
C GLU A 90 10.76 18.18 12.80
N ILE A 91 11.52 18.78 13.73
CA ILE A 91 12.98 18.66 13.76
C ILE A 91 13.32 17.19 14.11
N PRO A 92 14.13 16.47 13.31
CA PRO A 92 14.49 15.10 13.62
C PRO A 92 15.28 15.05 14.93
N LYS A 93 14.72 14.39 15.96
CA LYS A 93 15.44 14.08 17.20
C LYS A 93 16.43 12.95 16.92
N GLY A 94 17.68 13.33 16.64
CA GLY A 94 18.77 12.39 16.35
C GLY A 94 18.80 11.94 14.90
N LYS A 95 19.85 12.31 14.16
CA LYS A 95 20.08 11.81 12.80
C LYS A 95 20.69 10.42 12.86
N SER A 96 19.87 9.39 13.04
CA SER A 96 20.25 8.04 12.64
C SER A 96 19.79 7.77 11.21
N VAL A 97 20.58 7.02 10.44
CA VAL A 97 20.16 6.53 9.12
C VAL A 97 18.93 5.65 9.33
N ARG A 98 17.90 5.85 8.50
CA ARG A 98 16.67 5.07 8.58
C ARG A 98 16.95 3.60 8.26
N ASN A 99 16.49 2.70 9.12
CA ASN A 99 16.43 1.27 8.82
C ASN A 99 15.28 0.99 7.84
N PHE A 100 15.59 0.43 6.68
CA PHE A 100 14.62 0.13 5.63
C PHE A 100 13.96 -1.24 5.88
N VAL A 101 12.97 -1.27 6.77
CA VAL A 101 12.25 -2.47 7.18
C VAL A 101 10.80 -2.40 6.71
N THR A 102 10.27 -3.52 6.22
CA THR A 102 8.91 -3.57 5.71
C THR A 102 7.88 -3.12 6.76
N PRO A 103 6.98 -2.16 6.45
CA PRO A 103 5.98 -1.68 7.41
C PRO A 103 4.87 -2.70 7.59
N LEU A 104 4.35 -2.82 8.82
CA LEU A 104 3.16 -3.63 9.10
C LEU A 104 1.95 -3.02 8.38
N ILE A 105 1.19 -3.83 7.64
CA ILE A 105 0.00 -3.38 6.91
C ILE A 105 -1.28 -3.94 7.55
N ASN A 106 -2.36 -3.16 7.47
CA ASN A 106 -3.68 -3.58 7.89
C ASN A 106 -4.40 -4.33 6.74
N PHE A 107 -4.63 -5.63 6.90
CA PHE A 107 -5.33 -6.44 5.90
C PHE A 107 -6.85 -6.17 5.85
N ASP A 108 -7.40 -5.56 6.89
CA ASP A 108 -8.83 -5.22 7.01
C ASP A 108 -9.15 -3.79 6.55
N ALA A 109 -8.15 -3.01 6.13
CA ALA A 109 -8.30 -1.61 5.73
C ALA A 109 -9.41 -1.41 4.67
N THR A 110 -10.25 -0.39 4.81
CA THR A 110 -11.28 -0.11 3.80
C THR A 110 -10.79 0.80 2.68
N ASP A 111 -9.71 1.52 2.92
CA ASP A 111 -9.02 2.39 1.98
C ASP A 111 -7.49 2.20 2.06
N TYR A 112 -6.77 2.56 0.99
CA TYR A 112 -5.31 2.53 1.02
C TYR A 112 -4.72 3.62 1.95
N THR A 113 -5.52 4.61 2.37
CA THR A 113 -5.06 5.69 3.26
C THR A 113 -5.12 5.36 4.75
N GLU A 114 -5.71 4.21 5.10
CA GLU A 114 -5.83 3.69 6.47
C GLU A 114 -4.56 2.97 6.95
#